data_AF-A0A1I3V602-F1
#
_entry.id   AF-A0A1I3V602-F1
#
_cell.length_a   1.000
_cell.length_b   1.000
_cell.length_c   1.000
_cell.angle_alpha   90.00
_cell.angle_beta   90.00
_cell.angle_gamma   90.00
#
_symmetry.space_group_name_H-M   'P 1'
#
loop_
_entity.id
_entity.type
_entity.pdbx_description
1 polymer ?
#
loop_
_entity_poly.entity_id
_entity_poly.type
_entity_poly.pdbx_seq_one_letter_code
_entity_poly.pdbx_strand_id
1 'polypeptide(L)'
;MAFSPTIRSYRPRSDRPGQFRQVMEQLFPGYLFVFFDPEIDHTSEIELCPGISQLVRFAGEITPIRDSVVDEIMQLPVCTQAFTTKHPGKHSWRNNTKPLNNQQRRQIQSLVEENNGLTRSAMFYAFAESLR
;
A
#
# COMPACT_ATOMS: atom_id res chain seq x y z
N MET A 1 2.51 -9.16 -10.07
CA MET A 1 3.27 -9.07 -8.78
C MET A 1 2.38 -8.41 -7.73
N ALA A 2 2.42 -8.83 -6.47
CA ALA A 2 1.59 -8.26 -5.40
C ALA A 2 2.44 -7.72 -4.24
N PHE A 3 1.98 -6.63 -3.62
CA PHE A 3 2.68 -5.93 -2.55
C PHE A 3 1.69 -5.47 -1.46
N SER A 4 1.94 -5.84 -0.21
CA SER A 4 1.14 -5.40 0.94
C SER A 4 2.06 -4.78 1.99
N PRO A 5 2.12 -3.46 2.13
CA PRO A 5 2.97 -2.82 3.14
C PRO A 5 2.49 -3.19 4.55
N THR A 6 3.43 -3.47 5.46
CA THR A 6 3.16 -3.81 6.87
C THR A 6 3.82 -2.81 7.80
N ILE A 7 3.24 -2.60 8.98
CA ILE A 7 3.74 -1.74 10.06
C ILE A 7 3.89 -2.49 11.38
N ARG A 8 4.89 -2.13 12.17
CA ARG A 8 5.09 -2.64 13.53
C ARG A 8 4.23 -1.83 14.50
N SER A 9 3.29 -2.48 15.17
CA SER A 9 2.51 -1.92 16.26
C SER A 9 2.84 -2.60 17.58
N TYR A 10 2.51 -1.95 18.69
CA TYR A 10 2.59 -2.55 20.03
C TYR A 10 1.19 -2.64 20.60
N ARG A 11 0.75 -3.86 20.92
CA ARG A 11 -0.55 -4.14 21.53
C ARG A 11 -0.36 -4.58 22.98
N PRO A 12 -1.16 -4.07 23.93
CA PRO A 12 -1.12 -4.58 25.31
C PRO A 12 -1.50 -6.06 25.31
N ARG A 13 -0.80 -6.85 26.11
CA ARG A 13 -1.09 -8.26 26.31
C ARG A 13 -2.28 -8.41 27.25
N SER A 14 -3.30 -9.19 26.86
CA SER A 14 -4.43 -9.48 27.75
C SER A 14 -4.03 -10.39 28.90
N ASP A 15 -3.04 -11.25 28.70
CA ASP A 15 -2.52 -12.20 29.70
C ASP A 15 -1.55 -11.56 30.71
N ARG A 16 -0.94 -10.41 30.36
CA ARG A 16 0.05 -9.73 31.20
C ARG A 16 -0.15 -8.21 31.15
N PRO A 17 -1.00 -7.64 32.05
CA PRO A 17 -1.23 -6.21 32.10
C PRO A 17 0.10 -5.47 32.32
N GLY A 18 0.35 -4.42 31.53
CA GLY A 18 1.60 -3.66 31.54
C GLY A 18 2.69 -4.18 30.58
N GLN A 19 2.54 -5.37 29.98
CA GLN A 19 3.42 -5.81 28.90
C GLN A 19 2.80 -5.56 27.53
N PHE A 20 3.62 -5.08 26.59
CA PHE A 20 3.25 -4.91 25.20
C PHE A 20 3.84 -6.03 24.35
N ARG A 21 3.04 -6.53 23.40
CA ARG A 21 3.49 -7.44 22.34
C ARG A 21 3.68 -6.63 21.07
N GLN A 22 4.84 -6.79 20.44
CA GLN A 22 5.06 -6.30 19.09
C GLN A 22 4.24 -7.17 18.11
N VAL A 23 3.44 -6.52 17.28
CA VAL A 23 2.60 -7.14 16.25
C VAL A 23 2.93 -6.51 14.90
N MET A 24 2.94 -7.33 13.85
CA MET A 24 3.02 -6.85 12.48
C MET A 24 1.59 -6.73 11.97
N GLU A 25 1.17 -5.51 11.63
CA GLU A 25 -0.14 -5.21 11.06
C GLU A 25 0.03 -4.74 9.62
N GLN A 26 -1.02 -4.85 8.81
CA GLN A 26 -1.01 -4.22 7.49
C GLN A 26 -1.03 -2.70 7.64
N LEU A 27 -0.25 -1.99 6.83
CA LEU A 27 -0.28 -0.54 6.78
C LEU A 27 -1.66 -0.05 6.31
N PHE A 28 -2.23 -0.76 5.34
CA PHE A 28 -3.59 -0.56 4.83
C PHE A 28 -4.38 -1.88 5.00
N PRO A 29 -5.11 -2.04 6.12
CA PRO A 29 -5.89 -3.25 6.36
C PRO A 29 -6.91 -3.50 5.25
N GLY A 30 -6.92 -4.72 4.69
CA GLY A 30 -7.86 -5.12 3.64
C GLY A 30 -7.51 -4.64 2.23
N TYR A 31 -6.37 -3.96 2.05
CA TYR A 31 -5.90 -3.52 0.75
C TYR A 31 -4.59 -4.23 0.35
N LEU A 32 -4.47 -4.49 -0.94
CA LEU A 32 -3.30 -5.07 -1.57
C LEU A 32 -2.98 -4.31 -2.85
N PHE A 33 -1.72 -4.00 -3.08
CA PHE A 33 -1.26 -3.45 -4.35
C PHE A 33 -0.94 -4.59 -5.29
N VAL A 34 -1.43 -4.51 -6.51
CA VAL A 34 -1.16 -5.48 -7.57
C VAL A 34 -0.63 -4.75 -8.79
N PHE A 35 0.36 -5.35 -9.43
CA PHE A 35 0.92 -4.91 -10.69
C PHE A 35 0.70 -6.03 -11.71
N PHE A 36 -0.11 -5.74 -12.72
CA PHE A 36 -0.47 -6.64 -13.80
C PHE A 36 -0.77 -5.82 -15.06
N ASP A 37 -0.79 -6.49 -16.21
CA ASP A 37 -1.16 -5.89 -17.49
C ASP A 37 -2.61 -6.28 -17.80
N PRO A 38 -3.55 -5.31 -17.93
CA PRO A 38 -4.95 -5.61 -18.21
C PRO A 38 -5.18 -6.29 -19.57
N GLU A 39 -4.22 -6.23 -20.51
CA GLU A 39 -4.31 -6.93 -21.80
C GLU A 39 -4.04 -8.45 -21.67
N ILE A 40 -3.31 -8.86 -20.64
CA ILE A 40 -2.93 -10.24 -20.39
C ILE A 40 -3.82 -10.84 -19.30
N ASP A 41 -3.91 -10.16 -18.17
CA ASP A 41 -4.68 -10.57 -16.99
C ASP A 41 -5.93 -9.68 -16.88
N HIS A 42 -7.09 -10.22 -17.24
CA HIS A 42 -8.32 -9.42 -17.22
C HIS A 42 -8.71 -9.06 -15.78
N THR A 43 -9.18 -7.83 -15.56
CA THR A 43 -9.60 -7.35 -14.23
C THR A 43 -10.64 -8.27 -13.57
N SER A 44 -11.51 -8.89 -14.37
CA SER A 44 -12.52 -9.83 -13.90
C SER A 44 -11.94 -11.12 -13.32
N GLU A 45 -10.82 -11.62 -13.87
CA GLU A 45 -10.15 -12.82 -13.34
C GLU A 45 -9.54 -12.55 -11.97
N ILE A 46 -9.02 -11.34 -11.76
CA ILE A 46 -8.49 -10.89 -10.47
C ILE A 46 -9.62 -10.76 -9.45
N GLU A 47 -10.78 -10.18 -9.82
CA GLU A 47 -11.94 -10.10 -8.93
C GLU A 47 -12.51 -11.49 -8.56
N LEU A 48 -12.32 -12.51 -9.40
CA LEU A 48 -12.74 -13.89 -9.14
C LEU A 48 -11.77 -14.68 -8.23
N CYS A 49 -10.59 -14.14 -7.93
CA CYS A 49 -9.62 -14.83 -7.08
C CYS A 49 -10.14 -14.94 -5.63
N PRO A 50 -10.04 -16.12 -4.99
CA PRO A 50 -10.45 -16.30 -3.60
C PRO A 50 -9.74 -15.32 -2.65
N GLY A 51 -10.53 -14.61 -1.84
CA GLY A 51 -10.01 -13.63 -0.88
C GLY A 51 -9.82 -12.23 -1.43
N ILE A 52 -10.06 -12.00 -2.73
CA ILE A 52 -10.18 -10.66 -3.30
C ILE A 52 -11.65 -10.24 -3.21
N SER A 53 -11.90 -9.02 -2.72
CA SER A 53 -13.26 -8.48 -2.63
C SER A 53 -13.65 -7.77 -3.92
N GLN A 54 -12.89 -6.75 -4.31
CA GLN A 54 -13.10 -5.96 -5.52
C GLN A 54 -11.88 -5.10 -5.79
N LEU A 55 -11.74 -4.63 -7.04
CA LEU A 55 -10.77 -3.60 -7.36
C LEU A 55 -11.27 -2.23 -6.91
N VAL A 56 -10.37 -1.39 -6.39
CA VAL A 56 -10.71 -0.04 -5.94
C VAL A 56 -11.05 0.83 -7.14
N ARG A 57 -12.24 1.42 -7.13
CA ARG A 57 -12.75 2.28 -8.19
C ARG A 57 -12.78 3.73 -7.72
N PHE A 58 -12.23 4.62 -8.53
CA PHE A 58 -12.30 6.06 -8.32
C PHE A 58 -13.29 6.64 -9.33
N ALA A 59 -14.35 7.28 -8.85
CA ALA A 59 -15.46 7.77 -9.68
C ALA A 59 -16.10 6.71 -10.60
N GLY A 60 -16.13 5.43 -10.16
CA GLY A 60 -16.70 4.31 -10.92
C GLY A 60 -15.72 3.56 -11.81
N GLU A 61 -14.51 4.08 -12.02
CA GLU A 61 -13.49 3.48 -12.88
C GLU A 61 -12.31 2.90 -12.10
N ILE A 62 -11.81 1.74 -12.53
CA ILE A 62 -10.56 1.18 -12.03
C ILE A 62 -9.43 2.03 -12.60
N THR A 63 -8.78 2.83 -11.74
CA THR A 63 -7.72 3.74 -12.16
C THR A 63 -6.38 3.23 -11.63
N PRO A 64 -5.34 3.11 -12.48
CA PRO A 64 -4.02 2.73 -12.02
C PRO A 64 -3.45 3.80 -11.09
N ILE A 65 -2.81 3.36 -10.01
CA ILE A 65 -2.10 4.25 -9.08
C ILE A 65 -0.77 4.63 -9.73
N ARG A 66 -0.37 5.91 -9.63
CA ARG A 66 0.94 6.36 -10.13
C ARG A 66 2.05 5.57 -9.44
N ASP A 67 2.94 4.93 -10.19
CA ASP A 67 4.00 4.13 -9.55
C ASP A 67 4.96 4.96 -8.68
N SER A 68 5.00 6.30 -8.81
CA SER A 68 5.79 7.14 -7.90
C SER A 68 5.28 7.07 -6.46
N VAL A 69 3.97 6.89 -6.28
CA VAL A 69 3.35 6.66 -4.97
C VAL A 69 3.75 5.31 -4.42
N VAL A 70 3.71 4.27 -5.25
CA VAL A 70 4.08 2.92 -4.87
C VAL A 70 5.56 2.85 -4.52
N ASP A 71 6.42 3.49 -5.30
CA ASP A 71 7.86 3.61 -5.06
C ASP A 71 8.16 4.25 -3.69
N GLU A 72 7.50 5.36 -3.36
CA GLU A 72 7.67 6.01 -2.04
C GLU A 72 7.15 5.12 -0.90
N ILE A 73 6.01 4.43 -1.06
CA ILE A 73 5.49 3.51 -0.04
C ILE A 73 6.43 2.31 0.18
N MET A 74 7.01 1.78 -0.90
CA MET A 74 8.00 0.69 -0.83
C MET A 74 9.29 1.12 -0.14
N GLN A 75 9.68 2.39 -0.25
CA GLN A 75 10.86 2.94 0.41
C GLN A 75 10.64 3.28 1.89
N LEU A 76 9.39 3.22 2.38
CA LEU A 76 9.11 3.50 3.79
C LEU A 76 9.85 2.48 4.69
N PRO A 77 10.53 2.94 5.77
CA PRO A 77 11.30 2.07 6.66
C PRO A 77 10.43 1.06 7.41
N VAL A 78 9.12 1.29 7.39
CA VAL A 78 8.09 0.48 8.01
C VAL A 78 7.82 -0.80 7.20
N CYS A 79 8.01 -0.73 5.88
CA CYS A 79 7.74 -1.78 4.90
C CYS A 79 8.89 -2.79 4.71
N THR A 80 9.64 -3.16 5.75
CA THR A 80 10.63 -4.25 5.65
C THR A 80 9.92 -5.61 5.64
N GLN A 81 9.25 -5.96 4.53
CA GLN A 81 8.83 -7.34 4.30
C GLN A 81 10.02 -8.15 3.77
N ALA A 82 10.43 -9.17 4.53
CA ALA A 82 11.51 -10.09 4.19
C ALA A 82 11.17 -11.06 3.03
N PHE A 83 10.01 -10.91 2.36
CA PHE A 83 9.51 -11.84 1.34
C PHE A 83 9.65 -11.36 -0.11
N THR A 84 10.45 -10.33 -0.39
CA THR A 84 10.79 -10.02 -1.79
C THR A 84 12.12 -10.69 -2.14
N THR A 85 12.02 -11.87 -2.75
CA THR A 85 13.08 -12.47 -3.54
C THR A 85 13.48 -11.45 -4.60
N LYS A 86 14.58 -10.73 -4.35
CA LYS A 86 15.09 -9.63 -5.17
C LYS A 86 14.14 -8.44 -5.21
N HIS A 87 14.63 -7.25 -4.86
CA HIS A 87 14.15 -6.06 -5.53
C HIS A 87 14.13 -6.40 -7.03
N PRO A 88 13.00 -6.33 -7.76
CA PRO A 88 13.11 -6.20 -9.20
C PRO A 88 13.86 -4.89 -9.38
N GLY A 89 15.17 -5.00 -9.62
CA GLY A 89 16.07 -3.87 -9.66
C GLY A 89 15.44 -2.80 -10.54
N LYS A 90 15.44 -1.54 -10.04
CA LYS A 90 15.00 -0.33 -10.74
C LYS A 90 14.17 -0.67 -11.98
N HIS A 91 12.85 -0.78 -11.87
CA HIS A 91 11.98 -0.97 -13.03
C HIS A 91 12.51 -0.08 -14.17
N SER A 92 13.16 -0.70 -15.16
CA SER A 92 13.90 0.05 -16.19
C SER A 92 12.96 0.75 -17.18
N TRP A 93 11.65 0.72 -16.90
CA TRP A 93 10.56 1.32 -17.65
C TRP A 93 10.30 2.81 -17.30
N ARG A 94 11.15 3.49 -16.52
CA ARG A 94 10.84 4.83 -16.01
C ARG A 94 11.94 5.86 -16.23
N ASN A 95 11.81 6.62 -17.31
CA ASN A 95 12.53 7.89 -17.49
C ASN A 95 11.59 9.11 -17.43
N ASN A 96 10.27 8.96 -17.25
CA ASN A 96 9.33 10.09 -17.41
C ASN A 96 8.17 10.15 -16.40
N THR A 97 8.29 9.55 -15.21
CA THR A 97 7.26 9.77 -14.19
C THR A 97 7.64 10.96 -13.34
N LYS A 98 6.76 11.95 -13.29
CA LYS A 98 6.92 13.13 -12.44
C LYS A 98 7.09 12.69 -10.97
N PRO A 99 8.21 13.02 -10.31
CA PRO A 99 8.41 12.67 -8.91
C PRO A 99 7.37 13.38 -8.04
N LEU A 100 7.02 12.74 -6.92
CA LEU A 100 6.12 13.34 -5.94
C LEU A 100 6.76 14.60 -5.35
N ASN A 101 5.95 15.65 -5.18
CA ASN A 101 6.34 16.89 -4.52
C ASN A 101 6.54 16.65 -3.01
N ASN A 102 7.28 17.51 -2.35
CA ASN A 102 7.56 17.45 -0.91
C ASN A 102 6.28 17.43 -0.06
N GLN A 103 5.23 18.13 -0.48
CA GLN A 103 3.94 18.09 0.20
C GLN A 103 3.30 16.70 0.13
N GLN A 104 3.36 16.05 -1.03
CA GLN A 104 2.81 14.70 -1.24
C GLN A 104 3.59 13.65 -0.44
N ARG A 105 4.93 13.80 -0.35
CA ARG A 105 5.76 12.96 0.52
C ARG A 105 5.40 13.10 2.00
N ARG A 106 5.15 14.32 2.46
CA ARG A 106 4.70 14.56 3.85
C ARG A 106 3.33 13.94 4.12
N GLN A 107 2.42 13.97 3.15
CA GLN A 107 1.14 13.27 3.27
C GLN A 107 1.36 11.77 3.43
N ILE A 108 2.21 11.14 2.61
CA ILE A 108 2.56 9.72 2.77
C ILE A 108 3.18 9.44 4.15
N GLN A 109 4.06 10.31 4.65
CA GLN A 109 4.63 10.15 5.99
C GLN A 109 3.56 10.23 7.09
N SER A 110 2.61 11.17 6.98
CA SER A 110 1.50 11.27 7.94
C SER A 110 0.61 10.01 7.98
N LEU A 111 0.49 9.28 6.86
CA LEU A 111 -0.21 7.99 6.82
C LEU A 111 0.48 6.93 7.70
N VAL A 112 1.81 6.99 7.84
CA VAL A 112 2.57 6.01 8.61
C VAL A 112 2.49 6.29 10.11
N GLU A 113 2.40 7.55 10.49
CA GLU A 113 2.32 7.99 11.88
C GLU A 113 0.93 7.74 12.50
N GLU A 114 -0.11 7.66 11.67
CA GLU A 114 -1.47 7.38 12.12
C GLU A 114 -1.59 5.97 12.72
N ASN A 115 -2.18 5.87 13.91
CA ASN A 115 -2.28 4.61 14.62
C ASN A 115 -3.46 3.75 14.13
N ASN A 116 -4.55 4.38 13.67
CA ASN A 116 -5.73 3.65 13.21
C ASN A 116 -5.63 3.23 11.74
N GLY A 117 -5.58 1.92 11.50
CA GLY A 117 -5.47 1.37 10.15
C GLY A 117 -6.62 1.72 9.20
N LEU A 118 -7.85 1.88 9.72
CA LEU A 118 -8.99 2.30 8.88
C LEU A 118 -8.82 3.76 8.43
N THR A 119 -8.40 4.64 9.34
CA THR A 119 -8.12 6.04 9.05
C THR A 119 -6.98 6.16 8.05
N ARG A 120 -5.92 5.35 8.20
CA ARG A 120 -4.81 5.27 7.23
C ARG A 120 -5.28 4.90 5.82
N SER A 121 -6.10 3.86 5.71
CA SER A 121 -6.66 3.45 4.41
C SER A 121 -7.51 4.54 3.77
N ALA A 122 -8.35 5.23 4.56
CA ALA A 122 -9.18 6.33 4.06
C ALA A 122 -8.33 7.54 3.61
N MET A 123 -7.32 7.93 4.39
CA MET A 123 -6.40 9.00 4.02
C MET A 123 -5.60 8.65 2.77
N PHE A 124 -5.18 7.38 2.62
CA PHE A 124 -4.50 6.92 1.42
C PHE A 124 -5.41 6.95 0.20
N TYR A 125 -6.67 6.51 0.34
CA TYR A 125 -7.66 6.59 -0.74
C TYR A 125 -7.84 8.04 -1.22
N ALA A 126 -8.07 8.98 -0.30
CA ALA A 126 -8.22 10.40 -0.64
C ALA A 126 -6.96 10.98 -1.28
N PHE A 127 -5.78 10.56 -0.82
CA PHE A 127 -4.51 10.95 -1.42
C PHE A 127 -4.37 10.40 -2.85
N ALA A 128 -4.62 9.12 -3.07
CA ALA A 128 -4.56 8.49 -4.38
C ALA A 128 -5.55 9.15 -5.36
N GLU A 129 -6.76 9.48 -4.90
CA GLU A 129 -7.76 10.21 -5.67
C GLU A 129 -7.29 11.62 -6.04
N SER A 130 -6.64 12.34 -5.12
CA SER A 130 -6.10 13.69 -5.37
C SER A 130 -4.93 13.71 -6.37
N LEU A 131 -4.29 12.56 -6.57
CA LEU A 131 -3.16 12.38 -7.49
C LEU A 131 -3.59 11.92 -8.87
N ARG A 132 -4.88 11.95 -9.20
CA ARG A 132 -5.31 11.70 -10.57
C ARG A 132 -4.74 12.77 -11.52
#